data_AF-Q8LRR3-F1
#
_entry.id   AF-Q8LRR3-F1
#
_cell.length_a   1.000
_cell.length_b   1.000
_cell.length_c   1.000
_cell.angle_alpha   90.00
_cell.angle_beta   90.00
_cell.angle_gamma   90.00
#
_symmetry.space_group_name_H-M   'P 1'
#
loop_
_entity.id
_entity.type
_entity.pdbx_description
1 polymer ?
#
loop_
_entity_poly.entity_id
_entity_poly.type
_entity_poly.pdbx_seq_one_letter_code
_entity_poly.pdbx_strand_id
1 'polypeptide(L)'
;AACNSNPTPCKDPPDKLFTVHGLWPSDSNGNDPKYCKAPPYQTMKILEPQLVIIWPNVLNRNDHEVFWRKQWDKHGSCASSPIQNQTHYFDTVIKMYTTQKQNVSEILSKANIKPGRKSRRLVDIENAIRNVINNMTPKFKCQKNT
;
A
#
# COMPACT_ATOMS: atom_id res chain seq x y z
N ALA A 1 -7.99 -6.64 -9.03
CA ALA A 1 -6.89 -6.32 -9.96
C ALA A 1 -5.67 -7.17 -9.65
N ALA A 2 -5.06 -7.03 -8.46
CA ALA A 2 -3.92 -7.85 -8.03
C ALA A 2 -4.16 -9.37 -8.19
N CYS A 3 -5.28 -9.89 -7.70
CA CYS A 3 -5.61 -11.32 -7.83
C CYS A 3 -5.98 -11.80 -9.25
N ASN A 4 -6.17 -10.86 -10.18
CA ASN A 4 -6.38 -11.16 -11.61
C ASN A 4 -5.12 -10.84 -12.43
N SER A 5 -4.00 -10.58 -11.76
CA SER A 5 -2.70 -10.37 -12.42
C SER A 5 -1.96 -11.71 -12.44
N ASN A 6 -1.46 -12.10 -13.62
CA ASN A 6 -0.60 -13.28 -13.77
C ASN A 6 0.78 -12.99 -13.14
N PRO A 7 1.47 -13.97 -12.51
CA PRO A 7 1.28 -15.42 -12.61
C PRO A 7 0.67 -16.13 -11.37
N THR A 8 0.46 -15.42 -10.25
CA THR A 8 0.08 -16.07 -8.98
C THR A 8 -1.38 -15.75 -8.63
N PRO A 9 -2.30 -16.73 -8.69
CA PRO A 9 -3.66 -16.52 -8.23
C PRO A 9 -3.66 -16.30 -6.71
N CYS A 10 -4.59 -15.47 -6.22
CA CYS A 10 -4.80 -15.34 -4.79
C CYS A 10 -5.43 -16.60 -4.22
N LYS A 11 -4.97 -17.03 -3.04
CA LYS A 11 -5.54 -18.19 -2.33
C LYS A 11 -6.91 -17.88 -1.72
N ASP A 12 -7.14 -16.62 -1.34
CA ASP A 12 -8.36 -16.15 -0.72
C ASP A 12 -9.16 -15.26 -1.67
N PRO A 13 -10.51 -15.21 -1.54
CA PRO A 13 -11.33 -14.26 -2.29
C PRO A 13 -10.88 -12.81 -2.06
N PRO A 14 -10.67 -12.02 -3.12
CA PRO A 14 -10.27 -10.63 -2.97
C PRO A 14 -11.44 -9.73 -2.60
N ASP A 15 -11.18 -8.82 -1.67
CA ASP A 15 -12.06 -7.68 -1.41
C ASP A 15 -11.98 -6.67 -2.56
N LYS A 16 -13.07 -5.93 -2.81
CA LYS A 16 -13.09 -4.82 -3.78
C LYS A 16 -12.55 -3.54 -3.14
N LEU A 17 -11.40 -3.64 -2.48
CA LEU A 17 -10.77 -2.57 -1.72
C LEU A 17 -9.33 -2.36 -2.17
N PHE A 18 -8.86 -1.12 -2.03
CA PHE A 18 -7.45 -0.80 -1.96
C PHE A 18 -6.95 -1.04 -0.53
N THR A 19 -5.95 -1.89 -0.42
CA THR A 19 -5.09 -2.06 0.75
C THR A 19 -3.70 -1.56 0.43
N VAL A 20 -2.87 -1.38 1.46
CA VAL A 20 -1.48 -0.99 1.30
C VAL A 20 -0.73 -2.09 0.56
N HIS A 21 0.12 -1.69 -0.38
CA HIS A 21 1.14 -2.56 -0.96
C HIS A 21 2.53 -2.29 -0.35
N GLY A 22 2.87 -1.01 -0.14
CA GLY A 22 4.20 -0.56 0.24
C GLY A 22 4.26 0.91 0.65
N LEU A 23 5.17 1.24 1.58
CA LEU A 23 5.68 2.60 1.79
C LEU A 23 7.17 2.62 1.43
N TRP A 24 7.51 3.23 0.30
CA TRP A 24 8.84 3.08 -0.28
C TRP A 24 9.58 4.42 -0.22
N PRO A 25 10.69 4.50 0.53
CA PRO A 25 11.66 5.57 0.34
C PRO A 25 12.11 5.58 -1.13
N SER A 26 12.06 6.75 -1.75
CA SER A 26 12.31 6.91 -3.18
C SER A 26 13.27 8.05 -3.46
N ASP A 27 14.07 7.87 -4.51
CA ASP A 27 15.01 8.88 -5.00
C ASP A 27 14.41 9.60 -6.21
N SER A 28 14.59 10.92 -6.31
CA SER A 28 14.06 11.71 -7.42
C SER A 28 14.66 11.33 -8.79
N ASN A 29 15.84 10.72 -8.81
CA ASN A 29 16.48 10.17 -10.01
C ASN A 29 15.96 8.76 -10.37
N GLY A 30 15.02 8.21 -9.60
CA GLY A 30 14.42 6.88 -9.81
C GLY A 30 15.24 5.71 -9.28
N ASN A 31 16.41 5.97 -8.69
CA ASN A 31 17.27 4.96 -8.06
C ASN A 31 16.84 4.72 -6.61
N ASP A 32 15.64 4.19 -6.42
CA ASP A 32 15.08 3.96 -5.07
C ASP A 32 15.99 3.07 -4.22
N PRO A 33 16.35 3.50 -2.99
CA PRO A 33 17.19 2.71 -2.10
C PRO A 33 16.48 1.43 -1.66
N LYS A 34 17.22 0.32 -1.56
CA LYS A 34 16.70 -0.99 -1.17
C LYS A 34 17.70 -1.73 -0.29
N TYR A 35 17.20 -2.54 0.64
CA TYR A 35 18.02 -3.40 1.50
C TYR A 35 19.12 -2.64 2.27
N CYS A 36 18.75 -1.52 2.88
CA CYS A 36 19.67 -0.70 3.66
C CYS A 36 20.00 -1.37 5.01
N LYS A 37 21.09 -0.93 5.64
CA LYS A 37 21.49 -1.47 6.95
C LYS A 37 20.49 -1.05 8.03
N ALA A 38 19.80 -2.02 8.60
CA ALA A 38 18.86 -1.82 9.70
C ALA A 38 18.90 -3.03 10.66
N PRO A 39 18.35 -2.90 11.88
CA PRO A 39 18.14 -4.05 12.75
C PRO A 39 17.27 -5.14 12.07
N PRO A 40 17.47 -6.42 12.41
CA PRO A 40 16.66 -7.51 11.89
C PRO A 40 15.18 -7.33 12.18
N TYR A 41 14.33 -7.80 11.27
CA TYR A 41 12.88 -7.76 11.44
C TYR A 41 12.43 -8.40 12.76
N GLN A 42 11.53 -7.74 13.48
CA GLN A 42 10.90 -8.26 14.70
C GLN A 42 9.40 -8.41 14.53
N THR A 43 8.80 -9.43 15.12
CA THR A 43 7.34 -9.64 15.00
C THR A 43 6.56 -8.51 15.69
N MET A 44 5.52 -7.98 15.04
CA MET A 44 4.78 -6.79 15.50
C MET A 44 3.40 -7.11 16.08
N LYS A 45 3.33 -7.96 17.11
CA LYS A 45 2.06 -8.45 17.69
C LYS A 45 1.03 -7.35 18.04
N ILE A 46 1.50 -6.18 18.46
CA ILE A 46 0.63 -5.04 18.82
C ILE A 46 -0.04 -4.41 17.57
N LEU A 47 0.68 -4.33 16.46
CA LEU A 47 0.19 -3.72 15.22
C LEU A 47 -0.48 -4.73 14.29
N GLU A 48 -0.21 -6.03 14.47
CA GLU A 48 -0.68 -7.12 13.63
C GLU A 48 -2.20 -7.08 13.37
N PRO A 49 -3.10 -6.88 14.36
CA PRO A 49 -4.54 -6.82 14.09
C PRO A 49 -4.96 -5.70 13.13
N GLN A 50 -4.21 -4.59 13.11
CA GLN A 50 -4.46 -3.50 12.17
C GLN A 50 -3.82 -3.79 10.82
N LEU A 51 -2.62 -4.35 10.80
CA LEU A 51 -1.89 -4.66 9.57
C LEU A 51 -2.57 -5.75 8.73
N VAL A 52 -3.21 -6.75 9.34
CA VAL A 52 -3.97 -7.77 8.58
C VAL A 52 -5.15 -7.18 7.81
N ILE A 53 -5.67 -6.02 8.25
CA ILE A 53 -6.76 -5.31 7.57
C ILE A 53 -6.20 -4.30 6.55
N ILE A 54 -5.21 -3.51 6.97
CA ILE A 54 -4.71 -2.37 6.20
C ILE A 54 -3.69 -2.78 5.14
N TRP A 55 -2.82 -3.74 5.48
CA TRP A 55 -1.70 -4.17 4.65
C TRP A 55 -1.60 -5.70 4.52
N PRO A 56 -2.68 -6.43 4.18
CA PRO A 56 -2.62 -7.87 4.01
C PRO A 56 -1.70 -8.28 2.86
N ASN A 57 -1.09 -9.45 3.02
CA ASN A 57 -0.64 -10.25 1.90
C ASN A 57 -1.87 -10.77 1.13
N VAL A 58 -2.26 -10.05 0.07
CA VAL A 58 -3.45 -10.39 -0.72
C VAL A 58 -3.30 -11.69 -1.52
N LEU A 59 -2.07 -12.15 -1.78
CA LEU A 59 -1.82 -13.39 -2.53
C LEU A 59 -1.98 -14.64 -1.65
N ASN A 60 -1.62 -14.54 -0.37
CA ASN A 60 -1.79 -15.60 0.62
C ASN A 60 -2.00 -14.98 2.01
N ARG A 61 -3.24 -14.98 2.53
CA ARG A 61 -3.53 -14.36 3.83
C ARG A 61 -2.93 -15.12 5.02
N ASN A 62 -2.50 -16.37 4.83
CA ASN A 62 -1.77 -17.11 5.86
C ASN A 62 -0.31 -16.66 6.02
N ASP A 63 0.24 -15.88 5.07
CA ASP A 63 1.65 -15.48 5.04
C ASP A 63 1.84 -13.95 5.14
N HIS A 64 1.10 -13.30 6.03
CA HIS A 64 1.21 -11.86 6.27
C HIS A 64 2.60 -11.45 6.79
N GLU A 65 3.11 -12.15 7.79
CA GLU A 65 4.39 -11.83 8.45
C GLU A 65 5.58 -11.93 7.47
N VAL A 66 5.57 -12.94 6.60
CA VAL A 66 6.60 -13.10 5.55
C VAL A 66 6.56 -11.93 4.59
N PHE A 67 5.37 -11.45 4.23
CA PHE A 67 5.21 -10.30 3.36
C PHE A 67 5.68 -9.00 4.02
N TRP A 68 5.28 -8.73 5.28
CA TRP A 68 5.71 -7.53 5.99
C TRP A 68 7.21 -7.49 6.23
N ARG A 69 7.83 -8.63 6.58
CA ARG A 69 9.29 -8.74 6.67
C ARG A 69 9.97 -8.38 5.36
N LYS A 70 9.49 -8.88 4.22
CA LYS A 70 10.02 -8.50 2.89
C LYS A 70 9.86 -7.00 2.61
N GLN A 71 8.74 -6.40 3.01
CA GLN A 71 8.53 -4.95 2.85
C GLN A 71 9.47 -4.13 3.74
N TRP A 72 9.67 -4.56 4.99
CA TRP A 72 10.65 -3.96 5.89
C TRP A 72 12.08 -4.11 5.34
N ASP A 73 12.54 -5.34 5.12
CA ASP A 73 13.92 -5.61 4.71
C ASP A 73 14.28 -4.86 3.42
N LYS A 74 13.36 -4.84 2.45
CA LYS A 74 13.59 -4.19 1.16
C LYS A 74 13.41 -2.69 1.18
N HIS A 75 12.40 -2.16 1.87
CA HIS A 75 12.00 -0.76 1.76
C HIS A 75 12.07 -0.02 3.10
N GLY A 76 11.45 -0.56 4.15
CA GLY A 76 11.44 0.07 5.46
C GLY A 76 12.83 0.25 6.09
N SER A 77 13.77 -0.65 5.79
CA SER A 77 15.18 -0.57 6.20
C SER A 77 15.88 0.70 5.71
N CYS A 78 15.38 1.29 4.62
CA CYS A 78 15.91 2.52 4.01
C CYS A 78 15.18 3.79 4.47
N ALA A 79 14.19 3.69 5.37
CA ALA A 79 13.39 4.84 5.78
C ALA A 79 14.03 5.69 6.89
N SER A 80 15.31 5.44 7.21
CA SER A 80 16.02 6.10 8.31
C SER A 80 15.94 7.63 8.20
N SER A 81 15.42 8.28 9.23
CA SER A 81 15.14 9.73 9.30
C SER A 81 14.14 10.19 8.21
N PRO A 82 12.86 10.42 8.56
CA PRO A 82 12.30 10.60 9.91
C PRO A 82 11.87 9.31 10.63
N ILE A 83 11.89 8.15 9.95
CA ILE A 83 11.45 6.90 10.56
C ILE A 83 12.60 6.30 11.37
N GLN A 84 12.31 6.04 12.65
CA GLN A 84 13.34 5.70 13.65
C GLN A 84 13.58 4.19 13.77
N ASN A 85 12.54 3.39 13.56
CA ASN A 85 12.58 1.94 13.71
C ASN A 85 11.40 1.29 12.98
N GLN A 86 11.40 -0.05 12.97
CA GLN A 86 10.38 -0.85 12.31
C GLN A 86 8.95 -0.58 12.83
N THR A 87 8.76 -0.46 14.15
CA THR A 87 7.45 -0.14 14.73
C THR A 87 6.94 1.19 14.19
N HIS A 88 7.79 2.22 14.19
CA HIS A 88 7.45 3.54 13.66
C HIS A 88 7.14 3.48 12.15
N TYR A 89 7.82 2.63 11.38
CA TYR A 89 7.53 2.43 9.96
C TYR A 89 6.10 1.92 9.72
N PHE A 90 5.71 0.83 10.38
CA PHE A 90 4.38 0.26 10.21
C PHE A 90 3.28 1.14 10.82
N ASP A 91 3.54 1.75 11.97
CA ASP A 91 2.61 2.71 12.60
C ASP A 91 2.39 3.96 11.73
N THR A 92 3.43 4.45 11.05
CA THR A 92 3.30 5.55 10.07
C THR A 92 2.33 5.17 8.96
N VAL A 93 2.44 3.96 8.42
CA VAL A 93 1.53 3.49 7.36
C VAL A 93 0.10 3.36 7.85
N ILE A 94 -0.10 2.85 9.07
CA ILE A 94 -1.43 2.80 9.70
C ILE A 94 -2.00 4.22 9.84
N LYS A 95 -1.22 5.18 10.35
CA LYS A 95 -1.63 6.58 10.50
C LYS A 95 -1.95 7.25 9.17
N MET A 96 -1.16 7.00 8.13
CA MET A 96 -1.42 7.49 6.77
C MET A 96 -2.79 6.98 6.27
N TYR A 97 -3.01 5.68 6.39
CA TYR A 97 -4.25 5.05 5.94
C TYR A 97 -5.48 5.52 6.73
N THR A 98 -5.37 5.65 8.05
CA THR A 98 -6.50 5.88 8.96
C THR A 98 -6.71 7.34 9.33
N THR A 99 -5.73 7.95 10.01
CA THR A 99 -5.84 9.30 10.59
C THR A 99 -5.66 10.38 9.53
N GLN A 100 -4.74 10.19 8.58
CA GLN A 100 -4.52 11.12 7.46
C GLN A 100 -5.47 10.86 6.27
N LYS A 101 -6.42 9.91 6.41
CA LYS A 101 -7.50 9.66 5.45
C LYS A 101 -7.02 9.29 4.04
N GLN A 102 -5.87 8.62 3.93
CA GLN A 102 -5.30 8.18 2.64
C GLN A 102 -5.82 6.80 2.17
N ASN A 103 -6.92 6.30 2.74
CA ASN A 103 -7.61 5.13 2.22
C ASN A 103 -8.22 5.44 0.84
N VAL A 104 -7.56 4.98 -0.22
CA VAL A 104 -7.97 5.23 -1.62
C VAL A 104 -9.40 4.76 -1.90
N SER A 105 -9.85 3.66 -1.27
CA SER A 105 -11.24 3.18 -1.45
C SER A 105 -12.25 4.19 -0.92
N GLU A 106 -11.98 4.76 0.26
CA GLU A 106 -12.85 5.76 0.88
C GLU A 106 -12.84 7.07 0.09
N ILE A 107 -11.66 7.53 -0.34
CA ILE A 107 -11.49 8.72 -1.18
C ILE A 107 -12.33 8.60 -2.45
N LEU A 108 -12.18 7.50 -3.19
CA LEU A 108 -12.93 7.28 -4.43
C LEU A 108 -14.44 7.14 -4.16
N SER A 109 -14.83 6.45 -3.08
CA SER A 109 -16.24 6.31 -2.71
C SER A 109 -16.91 7.66 -2.43
N LYS A 110 -16.22 8.59 -1.74
CA LYS A 110 -16.73 9.95 -1.48
C LYS A 110 -16.93 10.76 -2.76
N ALA A 111 -16.14 10.49 -3.81
CA ALA A 111 -16.32 11.05 -5.14
C ALA A 111 -17.34 10.28 -6.01
N ASN A 112 -18.13 9.38 -5.43
CA ASN A 112 -19.07 8.49 -6.14
C ASN A 112 -18.39 7.54 -7.17
N ILE A 113 -17.10 7.26 -6.98
CA ILE A 113 -16.31 6.33 -7.78
C ILE A 113 -16.28 4.97 -7.06
N LYS A 114 -17.30 4.15 -7.34
CA LYS A 114 -17.42 2.78 -6.80
C LYS A 114 -16.63 1.76 -7.64
N PRO A 115 -16.07 0.70 -7.02
CA PRO A 115 -15.42 -0.38 -7.76
C PRO A 115 -16.43 -1.12 -8.66
N GLY A 116 -16.04 -1.44 -9.89
CA GLY A 116 -16.92 -2.12 -10.84
C GLY A 116 -16.28 -2.24 -12.23
N ARG A 117 -17.06 -2.75 -13.20
CA ARG A 117 -16.62 -2.90 -14.60
C ARG A 117 -16.86 -1.66 -15.48
N LYS A 118 -17.45 -0.60 -14.92
CA LYS A 118 -17.72 0.64 -15.65
C LYS A 118 -16.40 1.34 -15.99
N SER A 119 -16.21 1.67 -17.26
CA SER A 119 -15.08 2.49 -17.70
C SER A 119 -15.15 3.89 -17.08
N ARG A 120 -13.99 4.45 -16.77
CA ARG A 120 -13.84 5.77 -16.14
C ARG A 120 -12.70 6.51 -16.82
N ARG A 121 -12.84 7.83 -16.94
CA ARG A 121 -11.73 8.65 -17.43
C ARG A 121 -10.70 8.77 -16.32
N LEU A 122 -9.43 8.75 -16.70
CA LEU A 122 -8.32 8.87 -15.76
C LEU A 122 -8.42 10.16 -14.93
N VAL A 123 -8.78 11.27 -15.59
CA VAL A 123 -8.95 12.59 -14.96
C VAL A 123 -9.97 12.61 -13.83
N ASP A 124 -11.04 11.80 -13.92
CA ASP A 124 -12.06 11.74 -12.87
C ASP A 124 -11.50 11.07 -11.60
N ILE A 125 -10.68 10.02 -11.78
CA ILE A 125 -10.00 9.32 -10.68
C ILE A 125 -8.88 10.19 -10.10
N GLU A 126 -8.12 10.86 -10.95
CA GLU A 126 -7.05 11.78 -10.55
C GLU A 126 -7.59 12.93 -9.70
N ASN A 127 -8.63 13.62 -10.16
CA ASN A 127 -9.24 14.73 -9.43
C ASN A 127 -9.79 14.29 -8.07
N ALA A 128 -10.42 13.11 -8.01
CA ALA A 128 -10.92 12.57 -6.75
C ALA A 128 -9.80 12.39 -5.70
N ILE A 129 -8.63 11.92 -6.13
CA ILE A 129 -7.47 11.73 -5.23
C ILE A 129 -6.81 13.06 -4.88
N ARG A 130 -6.55 13.93 -5.87
CA ARG A 130 -5.90 15.25 -5.70
C ARG A 130 -6.58 16.12 -4.64
N ASN A 131 -7.91 16.06 -4.56
CA ASN A 131 -8.71 16.81 -3.59
C ASN A 131 -8.41 16.44 -2.13
N VAL A 132 -7.81 15.27 -1.86
CA VAL A 132 -7.48 14.80 -0.51
C VAL A 132 -5.98 14.94 -0.21
N ILE A 133 -5.12 14.90 -1.23
CA ILE A 133 -3.66 14.89 -1.08
C ILE A 133 -3.00 16.24 -1.41
N ASN A 134 -3.63 17.35 -1.01
CA ASN A 134 -3.09 18.70 -1.21
C ASN A 134 -2.73 19.01 -2.67
N ASN A 135 -3.58 18.60 -3.61
CA ASN A 135 -3.42 18.82 -5.05
C ASN A 135 -2.15 18.18 -5.68
N MET A 136 -1.48 17.27 -4.98
CA MET A 136 -0.37 16.49 -5.53
C MET A 136 -0.87 15.50 -6.58
N THR A 137 -0.08 15.28 -7.64
CA THR A 137 -0.44 14.34 -8.72
C THR A 137 -0.15 12.89 -8.30
N PRO A 138 -1.15 12.00 -8.24
CA PRO A 138 -0.94 10.59 -7.94
C PRO A 138 -0.33 9.84 -9.13
N LYS A 139 0.45 8.78 -8.84
CA LYS A 139 0.95 7.84 -9.85
C LYS A 139 0.02 6.64 -9.97
N PHE A 140 -0.42 6.34 -11.19
CA PHE A 140 -1.30 5.21 -11.48
C PHE A 140 -0.56 4.01 -12.07
N LYS A 141 -0.99 2.81 -11.70
CA LYS A 141 -0.59 1.54 -12.33
C LYS A 141 -1.84 0.81 -12.79
N CYS A 142 -1.92 0.54 -14.09
CA CYS A 142 -2.98 -0.24 -14.71
C CYS A 142 -2.41 -1.52 -15.33
N GLN A 143 -3.28 -2.49 -15.58
CA GLN A 143 -2.94 -3.71 -16.30
C GLN A 143 -3.97 -3.93 -17.40
N LYS A 144 -3.52 -4.40 -18.56
CA LYS A 144 -4.41 -4.93 -19.59
C LYS A 144 -4.63 -6.40 -19.27
N ASN A 145 -5.88 -6.78 -18.99
CA ASN A 145 -6.22 -8.19 -18.95
C ASN A 145 -6.32 -8.64 -20.41
N THR A 146 -5.32 -9.40 -20.88
CA THR A 146 -5.40 -10.18 -22.12
C THR A 146 -6.09 -11.50 -21.86
#